data_AF-A0A955YH80-F1
#
_entry.id   AF-A0A955YH80-F1
#
_cell.length_a   1.000
_cell.length_b   1.000
_cell.length_c   1.000
_cell.angle_alpha   90.00
_cell.angle_beta   90.00
_cell.angle_gamma   90.00
#
_symmetry.space_group_name_H-M   'P 1'
#
loop_
_entity.id
_entity.type
_entity.pdbx_description
1 polymer ?
#
loop_
_entity_poly.entity_id
_entity_poly.type
_entity_poly.pdbx_seq_one_letter_code
_entity_poly.pdbx_strand_id
1 'polypeptide(L)'
;MHYDDDMPDDPVAAQLDAGWERVAEGDLEGALAAALACLELAEAPEAHNLLGYVRAAQGDVEAALRHYRKAIALDEFFTEALLNAAELHMHPLHQPEEALRLIDLAIEHADSKDAKADAVLLKVEAILQTGDHERAAKALKRLPEGPFENPELDFMIGRAYFEVGDLDAAGDRIQTAARDSQTNPEVFYYLGLWLEAKEDRAGATVAFLQSRDLDGSTPPPPWSTSRAVFERRLRGAMKKLTKRVADSLEGALVVVANLPGREVIAEGVDPRLCALADDVRDGKVGRLFVYQRNCERMGGSVDAMEDTCAEAIEREVNAALDAT
;
A
#
# COMPACT_ATOMS: atom_id res chain seq x y z
N MET A 1 -14.50 -33.26 -38.46
CA MET A 1 -15.18 -31.95 -38.53
C MET A 1 -14.76 -31.23 -37.27
N HIS A 2 -13.61 -30.53 -37.33
CA HIS A 2 -13.25 -29.56 -36.28
C HIS A 2 -14.29 -28.45 -36.40
N TYR A 3 -15.03 -28.21 -35.32
CA TYR A 3 -15.65 -26.93 -35.12
C TYR A 3 -14.53 -26.07 -34.56
N ASP A 4 -13.88 -25.32 -35.44
CA ASP A 4 -13.08 -24.16 -35.04
C ASP A 4 -14.10 -23.15 -34.50
N ASP A 5 -14.13 -23.02 -33.18
CA ASP A 5 -14.96 -22.08 -32.44
C ASP A 5 -14.24 -20.71 -32.42
N ASP A 6 -13.89 -20.21 -33.61
CA ASP A 6 -13.44 -18.82 -33.79
C ASP A 6 -14.70 -17.94 -33.82
N MET A 7 -15.27 -17.71 -32.65
CA MET A 7 -16.09 -16.50 -32.43
C MET A 7 -15.20 -15.29 -32.75
N PRO A 8 -15.65 -14.32 -33.56
CA PRO A 8 -14.87 -13.10 -33.76
C PRO A 8 -14.68 -12.43 -32.39
N ASP A 9 -13.42 -12.16 -32.03
CA ASP A 9 -13.05 -11.39 -30.83
C ASP A 9 -13.94 -10.15 -30.76
N ASP A 10 -14.73 -10.01 -29.68
CA ASP A 10 -15.59 -8.85 -29.48
C ASP A 10 -14.72 -7.58 -29.53
N PRO A 11 -14.89 -6.70 -30.53
CA PRO A 11 -14.04 -5.53 -30.70
C PRO A 11 -14.06 -4.61 -29.48
N VAL A 12 -15.15 -4.60 -28.70
CA VAL A 12 -15.26 -3.85 -27.44
C VAL A 12 -14.33 -4.47 -26.40
N ALA A 13 -14.45 -5.78 -26.15
CA ALA A 13 -13.59 -6.51 -25.22
C ALA A 13 -12.11 -6.38 -25.58
N ALA A 14 -11.76 -6.52 -26.87
CA ALA A 14 -10.38 -6.38 -27.33
C ALA A 14 -9.79 -4.97 -27.07
N GLN A 15 -10.59 -3.90 -27.20
CA GLN A 15 -10.13 -2.56 -26.85
C GLN A 15 -10.02 -2.35 -25.34
N LEU A 16 -10.90 -2.96 -24.54
CA LEU A 16 -10.83 -2.91 -23.08
C LEU A 16 -9.58 -3.62 -22.56
N ASP A 17 -9.30 -4.83 -23.06
CA ASP A 17 -8.12 -5.61 -22.70
C ASP A 17 -6.84 -4.84 -23.03
N ALA A 18 -6.74 -4.32 -24.27
CA ALA A 18 -5.63 -3.47 -24.67
C ALA A 18 -5.50 -2.22 -23.78
N GLY A 19 -6.62 -1.64 -23.34
CA GLY A 19 -6.64 -0.50 -22.43
C GLY A 19 -6.07 -0.82 -21.06
N TRP A 20 -6.44 -1.96 -20.46
CA TRP A 20 -5.89 -2.41 -19.17
C TRP A 20 -4.43 -2.86 -19.26
N GLU A 21 -4.01 -3.47 -20.38
CA GLU A 21 -2.59 -3.74 -20.63
C GLU A 21 -1.76 -2.45 -20.64
N ARG A 22 -2.26 -1.39 -21.29
CA ARG A 22 -1.60 -0.07 -21.30
C ARG A 22 -1.53 0.55 -19.92
N VAL A 23 -2.57 0.39 -19.10
CA VAL A 23 -2.54 0.77 -17.69
C VAL A 23 -1.42 0.03 -16.95
N ALA A 24 -1.29 -1.28 -17.14
CA ALA A 24 -0.23 -2.07 -16.51
C ALA A 24 1.18 -1.65 -16.96
N GLU A 25 1.32 -1.17 -18.20
CA GLU A 25 2.56 -0.59 -18.73
C GLU A 25 2.84 0.84 -18.22
N GLY A 26 1.87 1.48 -17.56
CA GLY A 26 1.92 2.89 -17.15
C GLY A 26 1.66 3.88 -18.31
N ASP A 27 1.24 3.39 -19.47
CA ASP A 27 0.87 4.19 -20.64
C ASP A 27 -0.58 4.70 -20.52
N LEU A 28 -0.76 5.72 -19.69
CA LEU A 28 -2.09 6.33 -19.47
C LEU A 28 -2.66 6.99 -20.72
N GLU A 29 -1.82 7.45 -21.65
CA GLU A 29 -2.28 8.03 -22.94
C GLU A 29 -2.81 6.93 -23.86
N GLY A 30 -2.11 5.80 -23.96
CA GLY A 30 -2.56 4.62 -24.70
C GLY A 30 -3.85 4.03 -24.12
N ALA A 31 -3.94 3.92 -22.79
CA ALA A 31 -5.15 3.46 -22.11
C ALA A 31 -6.36 4.39 -22.39
N LEU A 32 -6.14 5.71 -22.35
CA LEU A 32 -7.16 6.70 -22.72
C LEU A 32 -7.65 6.50 -24.16
N ALA A 33 -6.73 6.31 -25.10
CA ALA A 33 -7.07 6.12 -26.51
C ALA A 33 -7.88 4.83 -26.73
N ALA A 34 -7.50 3.73 -26.08
CA ALA A 34 -8.22 2.46 -26.15
C ALA A 34 -9.64 2.57 -25.57
N ALA A 35 -9.80 3.22 -24.41
CA ALA A 35 -11.10 3.45 -23.80
C ALA A 35 -12.03 4.33 -24.66
N LEU A 36 -11.47 5.36 -25.33
CA LEU A 36 -12.22 6.17 -26.28
C LEU A 36 -12.62 5.37 -27.53
N ALA A 37 -11.72 4.54 -28.06
CA ALA A 37 -12.04 3.65 -29.19
C ALA A 37 -13.16 2.66 -28.84
N CYS A 38 -13.17 2.14 -27.61
CA CYS A 38 -14.26 1.32 -27.11
C CYS A 38 -15.61 2.05 -27.15
N LEU A 39 -15.64 3.33 -26.75
CA LEU A 39 -16.86 4.15 -26.77
C LEU A 39 -17.35 4.54 -28.17
N GLU A 40 -16.47 4.54 -29.17
CA GLU A 40 -16.87 4.68 -30.58
C GLU A 40 -17.59 3.41 -31.09
N LEU A 41 -17.37 2.26 -30.46
CA LEU A 41 -17.98 0.98 -30.82
C LEU A 41 -19.29 0.74 -30.06
N ALA A 42 -19.30 0.97 -28.74
CA ALA A 42 -20.46 0.78 -27.89
C ALA A 42 -20.41 1.65 -26.63
N GLU A 43 -21.57 2.10 -26.15
CA GLU A 43 -21.69 2.71 -24.83
C GLU A 43 -21.66 1.59 -23.76
N ALA A 44 -20.48 1.35 -23.19
CA ALA A 44 -20.19 0.25 -22.27
C ALA A 44 -19.74 0.76 -20.87
N PRO A 45 -20.25 0.20 -19.77
CA PRO A 45 -19.84 0.59 -18.41
C PRO A 45 -18.34 0.40 -18.18
N GLU A 46 -17.75 -0.67 -18.71
CA GLU A 46 -16.33 -1.02 -18.58
C GLU A 46 -15.43 0.06 -19.20
N ALA A 47 -15.83 0.63 -20.34
CA ALA A 47 -15.10 1.69 -21.01
C ALA A 47 -15.11 2.98 -20.19
N HIS A 48 -16.25 3.31 -19.57
CA HIS A 48 -16.34 4.42 -18.65
C HIS A 48 -15.56 4.16 -17.35
N ASN A 49 -15.50 2.93 -16.85
CA ASN A 49 -14.66 2.59 -15.72
C ASN A 49 -13.17 2.76 -16.03
N LEU A 50 -12.70 2.26 -17.18
CA LEU A 50 -11.32 2.46 -17.61
C LEU A 50 -10.98 3.95 -17.78
N LEU A 51 -11.87 4.76 -18.37
CA LEU A 51 -11.68 6.21 -18.43
C LEU A 51 -11.62 6.85 -17.04
N GLY A 52 -12.48 6.41 -16.12
CA GLY A 52 -12.47 6.86 -14.74
C GLY A 52 -11.13 6.57 -14.06
N TYR A 53 -10.63 5.35 -14.24
CA TYR A 53 -9.35 4.90 -13.70
C TYR A 53 -8.19 5.74 -14.23
N VAL A 54 -8.11 5.94 -15.56
CA VAL A 54 -7.06 6.75 -16.19
C VAL A 54 -7.09 8.20 -15.67
N ARG A 55 -8.28 8.78 -15.49
CA ARG A 55 -8.41 10.15 -14.94
C ARG A 55 -7.99 10.23 -13.47
N ALA A 56 -8.33 9.21 -12.68
CA ALA A 56 -7.90 9.13 -11.29
C ALA A 56 -6.38 9.04 -11.19
N ALA A 57 -5.74 8.20 -12.01
CA ALA A 57 -4.29 8.07 -12.09
C ALA A 57 -3.59 9.38 -12.54
N GLN A 58 -4.27 10.22 -13.32
CA GLN A 58 -3.81 11.56 -13.69
C GLN A 58 -4.06 12.64 -12.61
N GLY A 59 -4.72 12.28 -11.51
CA GLY A 59 -5.11 13.21 -10.44
C GLY A 59 -6.36 14.04 -10.73
N ASP A 60 -7.06 13.79 -11.84
CA ASP A 60 -8.32 14.46 -12.17
C ASP A 60 -9.51 13.72 -11.53
N VAL A 61 -9.63 13.90 -10.21
CA VAL A 61 -10.66 13.27 -9.37
C VAL A 61 -12.08 13.59 -9.86
N GLU A 62 -12.31 14.82 -10.33
CA GLU A 62 -13.63 15.23 -10.81
C GLU A 62 -14.01 14.51 -12.11
N ALA A 63 -13.09 14.44 -13.08
CA ALA A 63 -13.32 13.69 -14.30
C ALA A 63 -13.50 12.20 -14.05
N ALA A 64 -12.71 11.63 -13.14
CA ALA A 64 -12.82 10.23 -12.75
C ALA A 64 -14.23 9.92 -12.22
N LEU A 65 -14.73 10.69 -11.24
CA LEU A 65 -16.09 10.52 -10.71
C LEU A 65 -17.18 10.71 -11.75
N ARG A 66 -17.02 11.62 -12.72
CA ARG A 66 -17.98 11.76 -13.82
C ARG A 66 -18.06 10.49 -14.66
N HIS A 67 -16.94 9.82 -14.91
CA HIS A 67 -16.91 8.59 -15.67
C HIS A 67 -17.42 7.39 -14.88
N TYR A 68 -17.04 7.22 -13.60
CA TYR A 68 -17.61 6.17 -12.76
C TYR A 68 -19.12 6.30 -12.61
N ARG A 69 -19.66 7.52 -12.44
CA ARG A 69 -21.11 7.76 -12.42
C ARG A 69 -21.81 7.35 -13.72
N LYS A 70 -21.15 7.49 -14.86
CA LYS A 70 -21.71 7.00 -16.13
C LYS A 70 -21.70 5.49 -16.20
N ALA A 71 -20.61 4.83 -15.77
CA ALA A 71 -20.57 3.38 -15.67
C ALA A 71 -21.70 2.85 -14.77
N ILE A 72 -21.87 3.44 -13.58
CA ILE A 72 -22.94 3.11 -12.62
C ILE A 72 -24.35 3.43 -13.20
N ALA A 73 -24.48 4.42 -14.08
CA ALA A 73 -25.76 4.72 -14.72
C ALA A 73 -26.13 3.72 -15.82
N LEU A 74 -25.14 3.10 -16.46
CA LEU A 74 -25.33 2.05 -17.47
C LEU A 74 -25.57 0.68 -16.82
N ASP A 75 -24.86 0.41 -15.73
CA ASP A 75 -25.06 -0.75 -14.87
C ASP A 75 -24.92 -0.33 -13.40
N GLU A 76 -26.07 -0.29 -12.71
CA GLU A 76 -26.16 0.16 -11.31
C GLU A 76 -25.39 -0.72 -10.32
N PHE A 77 -25.01 -1.93 -10.74
CA PHE A 77 -24.31 -2.92 -9.92
C PHE A 77 -22.89 -3.20 -10.40
N PHE A 78 -22.36 -2.37 -11.30
CA PHE A 78 -21.01 -2.51 -11.82
C PHE A 78 -19.96 -2.30 -10.71
N THR A 79 -19.50 -3.41 -10.15
CA THR A 79 -18.81 -3.48 -8.85
C THR A 79 -17.49 -2.72 -8.88
N GLU A 80 -16.74 -2.82 -9.97
CA GLU A 80 -15.46 -2.14 -10.16
C GLU A 80 -15.61 -0.63 -10.13
N ALA A 81 -16.63 -0.06 -10.82
CA ALA A 81 -16.85 1.39 -10.78
C ALA A 81 -17.34 1.87 -9.41
N LEU A 82 -18.12 1.06 -8.69
CA LEU A 82 -18.54 1.36 -7.32
C LEU A 82 -17.32 1.42 -6.38
N LEU A 83 -16.43 0.44 -6.43
CA LEU A 83 -15.22 0.39 -5.61
C LEU A 83 -14.24 1.50 -5.97
N ASN A 84 -13.99 1.73 -7.28
CA ASN A 84 -13.12 2.81 -7.73
C ASN A 84 -13.64 4.19 -7.35
N ALA A 85 -14.96 4.42 -7.39
CA ALA A 85 -15.56 5.65 -6.89
C ALA A 85 -15.44 5.75 -5.36
N ALA A 86 -15.61 4.64 -4.63
CA ALA A 86 -15.45 4.61 -3.18
C ALA A 86 -14.03 4.99 -2.73
N GLU A 87 -12.99 4.52 -3.43
CA GLU A 87 -11.60 4.92 -3.17
C GLU A 87 -11.39 6.43 -3.31
N LEU A 88 -11.98 7.05 -4.35
CA LEU A 88 -11.92 8.51 -4.51
C LEU A 88 -12.68 9.24 -3.41
N HIS A 89 -13.82 8.71 -2.97
CA HIS A 89 -14.53 9.26 -1.82
C HIS A 89 -13.73 9.12 -0.53
N MET A 90 -13.00 8.03 -0.34
CA MET A 90 -12.21 7.76 0.85
C MET A 90 -10.95 8.66 0.92
N HIS A 91 -10.10 8.64 -0.10
CA HIS A 91 -8.76 9.25 -0.01
C HIS A 91 -8.71 10.72 -0.42
N PRO A 92 -8.90 11.12 -1.69
CA PRO A 92 -8.75 12.53 -2.07
C PRO A 92 -9.91 13.42 -1.61
N LEU A 93 -11.11 12.86 -1.37
CA LEU A 93 -12.29 13.64 -0.97
C LEU A 93 -12.57 13.61 0.53
N HIS A 94 -12.01 12.65 1.28
CA HIS A 94 -12.24 12.48 2.72
C HIS A 94 -13.74 12.42 3.10
N GLN A 95 -14.51 11.63 2.34
CA GLN A 95 -15.94 11.38 2.48
C GLN A 95 -16.21 9.89 2.80
N PRO A 96 -15.80 9.41 3.98
CA PRO A 96 -15.84 7.99 4.32
C PRO A 96 -17.26 7.42 4.34
N GLU A 97 -18.28 8.21 4.68
CA GLU A 97 -19.67 7.73 4.67
C GLU A 97 -20.19 7.44 3.27
N GLU A 98 -19.78 8.21 2.26
CA GLU A 98 -20.16 7.93 0.87
C GLU A 98 -19.39 6.73 0.33
N ALA A 99 -18.10 6.63 0.63
CA ALA A 99 -17.30 5.45 0.30
C ALA A 99 -17.94 4.17 0.86
N LEU A 100 -18.32 4.16 2.13
CA LEU A 100 -18.97 3.00 2.76
C LEU A 100 -20.31 2.65 2.11
N ARG A 101 -21.10 3.62 1.63
CA ARG A 101 -22.36 3.34 0.92
C ARG A 101 -22.10 2.63 -0.41
N LEU A 102 -21.14 3.11 -1.20
CA LEU A 102 -20.78 2.50 -2.48
C LEU A 102 -20.19 1.10 -2.29
N ILE A 103 -19.35 0.92 -1.27
CA ILE A 103 -18.79 -0.39 -0.92
C ILE A 103 -19.88 -1.37 -0.46
N ASP A 104 -20.85 -0.92 0.35
CA ASP A 104 -21.95 -1.78 0.78
C ASP A 104 -22.78 -2.27 -0.41
N LEU A 105 -23.04 -1.40 -1.39
CA LEU A 105 -23.70 -1.78 -2.63
C LEU A 105 -22.87 -2.80 -3.44
N ALA A 106 -21.56 -2.57 -3.57
CA ALA A 106 -20.64 -3.50 -4.23
C ALA A 106 -20.63 -4.89 -3.56
N ILE A 107 -20.61 -4.96 -2.22
CA ILE A 107 -20.64 -6.24 -1.48
C ILE A 107 -21.94 -7.02 -1.71
N GLU A 108 -23.06 -6.30 -1.84
CA GLU A 108 -24.39 -6.89 -2.03
C GLU A 108 -24.56 -7.50 -3.42
N HIS A 109 -23.86 -6.95 -4.42
CA HIS A 109 -23.98 -7.33 -5.83
C HIS A 109 -22.73 -7.99 -6.45
N ALA A 110 -21.67 -8.21 -5.67
CA ALA A 110 -20.47 -8.91 -6.14
C ALA A 110 -20.82 -10.26 -6.79
N ASP A 111 -20.27 -10.49 -7.98
CA ASP A 111 -20.52 -11.66 -8.82
C ASP A 111 -19.62 -12.86 -8.48
N SER A 112 -18.53 -12.62 -7.75
CA SER A 112 -17.53 -13.61 -7.37
C SER A 112 -17.14 -13.47 -5.89
N LYS A 113 -16.50 -14.52 -5.36
CA LYS A 113 -15.96 -14.51 -4.00
C LYS A 113 -14.81 -13.52 -3.86
N ASP A 114 -13.99 -13.41 -4.90
CA ASP A 114 -12.83 -12.53 -4.95
C ASP A 114 -13.27 -11.07 -4.96
N ALA A 115 -14.18 -10.67 -5.87
CA ALA A 115 -14.75 -9.32 -5.88
C ALA A 115 -15.42 -8.95 -4.55
N LYS A 116 -16.12 -9.91 -3.93
CA LYS A 116 -16.70 -9.72 -2.60
C LYS A 116 -15.64 -9.54 -1.51
N ALA A 117 -14.54 -10.30 -1.58
CA ALA A 117 -13.44 -10.19 -0.63
C ALA A 117 -12.75 -8.84 -0.78
N ASP A 118 -12.43 -8.41 -1.99
CA ASP A 118 -11.87 -7.08 -2.29
C ASP A 118 -12.74 -5.96 -1.74
N ALA A 119 -14.05 -6.00 -1.99
CA ALA A 119 -14.99 -5.01 -1.46
C ALA A 119 -15.03 -4.99 0.08
N VAL A 120 -15.00 -6.17 0.73
CA VAL A 120 -14.94 -6.25 2.20
C VAL A 120 -13.61 -5.71 2.74
N LEU A 121 -12.49 -5.97 2.08
CA LEU A 121 -11.17 -5.46 2.47
C LEU A 121 -11.12 -3.93 2.34
N LEU A 122 -11.65 -3.37 1.25
CA LEU A 122 -11.76 -1.92 1.09
C LEU A 122 -12.65 -1.30 2.17
N LYS A 123 -13.75 -1.97 2.55
CA LYS A 123 -14.60 -1.55 3.67
C LYS A 123 -13.82 -1.49 4.98
N VAL A 124 -13.00 -2.51 5.25
CA VAL A 124 -12.20 -2.62 6.47
C VAL A 124 -11.19 -1.48 6.53
N GLU A 125 -10.48 -1.22 5.43
CA GLU A 125 -9.57 -0.08 5.32
C GLU A 125 -10.28 1.25 5.60
N ALA A 126 -11.42 1.50 4.95
CA ALA A 126 -12.20 2.72 5.13
C ALA A 126 -12.63 2.93 6.59
N ILE A 127 -12.98 1.85 7.29
CA ILE A 127 -13.34 1.92 8.71
C ILE A 127 -12.10 2.16 9.58
N LEU A 128 -10.98 1.49 9.30
CA LEU A 128 -9.73 1.66 10.05
C LEU A 128 -9.19 3.09 9.98
N GLN A 129 -9.35 3.78 8.83
CA GLN A 129 -9.00 5.20 8.72
C GLN A 129 -9.78 6.11 9.68
N THR A 130 -10.96 5.68 10.14
CA THR A 130 -11.74 6.39 11.17
C THR A 130 -11.36 6.01 12.60
N GLY A 131 -10.46 5.04 12.77
CA GLY A 131 -10.01 4.51 14.07
C GLY A 131 -10.95 3.47 14.70
N ASP A 132 -12.03 3.07 14.02
CA ASP A 132 -13.04 2.14 14.56
C ASP A 132 -12.67 0.67 14.30
N HIS A 133 -11.68 0.18 15.05
CA HIS A 133 -11.22 -1.22 14.95
C HIS A 133 -12.33 -2.24 15.21
N GLU A 134 -13.33 -1.92 16.04
CA GLU A 134 -14.42 -2.84 16.36
C GLU A 134 -15.36 -3.05 15.16
N ARG A 135 -15.73 -1.97 14.46
CA ARG A 135 -16.51 -2.07 13.22
C ARG A 135 -15.72 -2.76 12.11
N ALA A 136 -14.42 -2.51 12.02
CA ALA A 136 -13.55 -3.18 11.06
C ALA A 136 -13.51 -4.70 11.30
N ALA A 137 -13.31 -5.14 12.55
CA ALA A 137 -13.37 -6.55 12.92
C ALA A 137 -14.74 -7.20 12.63
N LYS A 138 -15.84 -6.45 12.81
CA LYS A 138 -17.19 -6.91 12.43
C LYS A 138 -17.34 -7.05 10.92
N ALA A 139 -16.75 -6.16 10.14
CA ALA A 139 -16.78 -6.22 8.68
C ALA A 139 -16.01 -7.43 8.14
N LEU A 140 -14.84 -7.77 8.71
CA LEU A 140 -14.06 -8.95 8.32
C LEU A 140 -14.82 -10.27 8.44
N LYS A 141 -15.76 -10.38 9.39
CA LYS A 141 -16.65 -11.55 9.52
C LYS A 141 -17.58 -11.76 8.32
N ARG A 142 -17.63 -10.81 7.38
CA ARG A 142 -18.40 -10.89 6.13
C ARG A 142 -17.62 -11.45 4.96
N LEU A 143 -16.32 -11.71 5.12
CA LEU A 143 -15.49 -12.34 4.10
C LEU A 143 -16.08 -13.71 3.71
N PRO A 144 -16.11 -14.03 2.40
CA PRO A 144 -16.46 -15.37 1.96
C PRO A 144 -15.37 -16.38 2.32
N GLU A 145 -15.74 -17.65 2.44
CA GLU A 145 -14.78 -18.74 2.57
C GLU A 145 -14.08 -19.01 1.23
N GLY A 146 -12.74 -19.09 1.29
CA GLY A 146 -11.90 -19.45 0.15
C GLY A 146 -12.04 -20.92 -0.29
N PRO A 147 -11.15 -21.41 -1.17
CA PRO A 147 -10.00 -20.69 -1.75
C PRO A 147 -10.43 -19.56 -2.68
N PHE A 148 -9.54 -18.59 -2.85
CA PHE A 148 -9.66 -17.47 -3.79
C PHE A 148 -8.89 -17.77 -5.07
N GLU A 149 -9.30 -17.16 -6.18
CA GLU A 149 -8.58 -17.28 -7.45
C GLU A 149 -7.33 -16.38 -7.45
N ASN A 150 -7.45 -15.17 -6.90
CA ASN A 150 -6.34 -14.28 -6.63
C ASN A 150 -5.56 -14.73 -5.39
N PRO A 151 -4.31 -15.23 -5.53
CA PRO A 151 -3.51 -15.68 -4.40
C PRO A 151 -3.08 -14.55 -3.46
N GLU A 152 -3.16 -13.28 -3.88
CA GLU A 152 -2.84 -12.13 -3.02
C GLU A 152 -3.90 -11.88 -1.95
N LEU A 153 -5.14 -12.33 -2.16
CA LEU A 153 -6.25 -12.15 -1.22
C LEU A 153 -5.96 -12.79 0.14
N ASP A 154 -5.29 -13.94 0.18
CA ASP A 154 -4.92 -14.57 1.45
C ASP A 154 -4.00 -13.67 2.28
N PHE A 155 -3.02 -13.02 1.64
CA PHE A 155 -2.18 -12.04 2.31
C PHE A 155 -2.99 -10.83 2.76
N MET A 156 -3.80 -10.24 1.89
CA MET A 156 -4.57 -9.03 2.21
C MET A 156 -5.56 -9.26 3.36
N ILE A 157 -6.22 -10.42 3.39
CA ILE A 157 -7.09 -10.83 4.49
C ILE A 157 -6.29 -11.02 5.78
N GLY A 158 -5.13 -11.69 5.71
CA GLY A 158 -4.26 -11.87 6.87
C GLY A 158 -3.77 -10.54 7.45
N ARG A 159 -3.35 -9.61 6.60
CA ARG A 159 -3.01 -8.24 6.97
C ARG A 159 -4.19 -7.52 7.63
N ALA A 160 -5.38 -7.60 7.06
CA ALA A 160 -6.55 -6.93 7.61
C ALA A 160 -6.93 -7.49 9.01
N TYR A 161 -6.85 -8.81 9.21
CA TYR A 161 -7.02 -9.41 10.55
C TYR A 161 -5.95 -8.93 11.54
N PHE A 162 -4.69 -8.80 11.08
CA PHE A 162 -3.61 -8.26 11.90
C PHE A 162 -3.89 -6.81 12.33
N GLU A 163 -4.32 -5.95 11.41
CA GLU A 163 -4.60 -4.53 11.67
C GLU A 163 -5.78 -4.32 12.63
N VAL A 164 -6.79 -5.20 12.64
CA VAL A 164 -7.88 -5.16 13.63
C VAL A 164 -7.51 -5.83 14.97
N GLY A 165 -6.31 -6.41 15.08
CA GLY A 165 -5.79 -7.06 16.28
C GLY A 165 -6.22 -8.52 16.48
N ASP A 166 -6.85 -9.16 15.48
CA ASP A 166 -7.18 -10.60 15.53
C ASP A 166 -5.98 -11.43 15.06
N LEU A 167 -5.00 -11.55 15.95
CA LEU A 167 -3.73 -12.22 15.66
C LEU A 167 -3.90 -13.71 15.33
N ASP A 168 -4.91 -14.38 15.88
CA ASP A 168 -5.10 -15.80 15.62
C ASP A 168 -5.63 -16.01 14.18
N ALA A 169 -6.61 -15.22 13.74
CA ALA A 169 -7.10 -15.27 12.35
C ALA A 169 -6.05 -14.78 11.33
N ALA A 170 -5.22 -13.80 11.71
CA ALA A 170 -4.14 -13.29 10.87
C ALA A 170 -3.07 -14.35 10.58
N GLY A 171 -2.70 -15.13 11.60
CA GLY A 171 -1.61 -16.10 11.53
C GLY A 171 -1.76 -17.13 10.42
N ASP A 172 -2.91 -17.81 10.37
CA ASP A 172 -3.18 -18.86 9.37
C ASP A 172 -3.03 -18.34 7.94
N ARG A 173 -3.52 -17.11 7.69
CA ARG A 173 -3.52 -16.46 6.38
C ARG A 173 -2.14 -15.94 5.98
N ILE A 174 -1.46 -15.22 6.87
CA ILE A 174 -0.11 -14.69 6.63
C ILE A 174 0.89 -15.85 6.42
N GLN A 175 0.78 -16.92 7.20
CA GLN A 175 1.66 -18.09 7.04
C GLN A 175 1.42 -18.84 5.72
N THR A 176 0.16 -18.92 5.26
CA THR A 176 -0.17 -19.50 3.95
C THR A 176 0.41 -18.65 2.83
N ALA A 177 0.16 -17.34 2.86
CA ALA A 177 0.75 -16.40 1.90
C ALA A 177 2.28 -16.46 1.86
N ALA A 178 2.95 -16.62 3.01
CA ALA A 178 4.41 -16.73 3.08
C ALA A 178 4.96 -18.02 2.45
N ARG A 179 4.17 -19.09 2.39
CA ARG A 179 4.54 -20.34 1.71
C ARG A 179 4.39 -20.20 0.20
N ASP A 180 3.33 -19.55 -0.24
CA ASP A 180 2.94 -19.48 -1.64
C ASP A 180 3.62 -18.32 -2.39
N SER A 181 3.86 -17.19 -1.72
CA SER A 181 4.51 -16.00 -2.28
C SER A 181 5.86 -15.72 -1.63
N GLN A 182 6.91 -16.38 -2.14
CA GLN A 182 8.27 -16.26 -1.60
C GLN A 182 8.99 -14.97 -2.02
N THR A 183 8.36 -14.14 -2.86
CA THR A 183 8.97 -12.94 -3.45
C THR A 183 8.35 -11.62 -2.98
N ASN A 184 7.25 -11.65 -2.21
CA ASN A 184 6.59 -10.44 -1.74
C ASN A 184 7.16 -9.97 -0.38
N PRO A 185 7.86 -8.82 -0.30
CA PRO A 185 8.44 -8.31 0.95
C PRO A 185 7.38 -7.98 2.02
N GLU A 186 6.16 -7.61 1.63
CA GLU A 186 5.07 -7.30 2.58
C GLU A 186 4.65 -8.54 3.37
N VAL A 187 4.54 -9.68 2.69
CA VAL A 187 4.14 -10.95 3.32
C VAL A 187 5.09 -11.32 4.46
N PHE A 188 6.40 -11.22 4.22
CA PHE A 188 7.41 -11.52 5.24
C PHE A 188 7.50 -10.45 6.33
N TYR A 189 7.17 -9.18 6.01
CA TYR A 189 7.10 -8.12 7.00
C TYR A 189 5.98 -8.39 8.01
N TYR A 190 4.76 -8.66 7.52
CA TYR A 190 3.62 -8.99 8.38
C TYR A 190 3.78 -10.33 9.10
N LEU A 191 4.48 -11.30 8.49
CA LEU A 191 4.87 -12.53 9.20
C LEU A 191 5.79 -12.22 10.38
N GLY A 192 6.76 -11.32 10.20
CA GLY A 192 7.64 -10.88 11.28
C GLY A 192 6.88 -10.18 12.41
N LEU A 193 6.00 -9.24 12.07
CA LEU A 193 5.15 -8.54 13.05
C LEU A 193 4.24 -9.51 13.82
N TRP A 194 3.64 -10.49 13.11
CA TRP A 194 2.82 -11.51 13.74
C TRP A 194 3.63 -12.40 14.69
N LEU A 195 4.81 -12.87 14.28
CA LEU A 195 5.69 -13.69 15.13
C LEU A 195 6.17 -12.92 16.36
N GLU A 196 6.49 -11.63 16.20
CA GLU A 196 6.85 -10.75 17.31
C GLU A 196 5.70 -10.61 18.31
N ALA A 197 4.47 -10.43 17.83
CA ALA A 197 3.27 -10.39 18.68
C ALA A 197 2.99 -11.73 19.40
N LYS A 198 3.50 -12.86 18.88
CA LYS A 198 3.48 -14.17 19.55
C LYS A 198 4.73 -14.43 20.42
N GLU A 199 5.58 -13.42 20.60
CA GLU A 199 6.85 -13.49 21.34
C GLU A 199 7.89 -14.45 20.73
N ASP A 200 7.71 -14.91 19.48
CA ASP A 200 8.70 -15.69 18.74
C ASP A 200 9.73 -14.77 18.07
N ARG A 201 10.66 -14.28 18.89
CA ARG A 201 11.73 -13.37 18.43
C ARG A 201 12.60 -13.98 17.35
N ALA A 202 12.91 -15.28 17.44
CA ALA A 202 13.78 -15.94 16.48
C ALA A 202 13.09 -16.04 15.11
N GLY A 203 11.83 -16.45 15.09
CA GLY A 203 11.01 -16.47 13.89
C GLY A 203 10.83 -15.07 13.30
N ALA A 204 10.51 -14.08 14.13
CA ALA A 204 10.35 -12.69 13.71
C ALA A 204 11.62 -12.15 13.02
N THR A 205 12.80 -12.36 13.62
CA THR A 205 14.07 -11.96 13.01
C THR A 205 14.27 -12.61 11.64
N VAL A 206 13.98 -13.91 11.48
CA VAL A 206 14.11 -14.59 10.17
C VAL A 206 13.18 -13.96 9.13
N ALA A 207 11.92 -13.75 9.48
CA ALA A 207 10.93 -13.15 8.59
C ALA A 207 11.31 -11.70 8.21
N PHE A 208 11.74 -10.88 9.18
CA PHE A 208 12.18 -9.51 8.94
C PHE A 208 13.44 -9.43 8.07
N LEU A 209 14.41 -10.33 8.25
CA LEU A 209 15.58 -10.40 7.38
C LEU A 209 15.20 -10.76 5.94
N GLN A 210 14.24 -11.66 5.75
CA GLN A 210 13.73 -12.00 4.43
C GLN A 210 12.98 -10.82 3.78
N SER A 211 12.10 -10.15 4.52
CA SER A 211 11.44 -8.93 4.07
C SER A 211 12.44 -7.86 3.64
N ARG A 212 13.45 -7.59 4.47
CA ARG A 212 14.54 -6.64 4.20
C ARG A 212 15.34 -6.99 2.93
N ASP A 213 15.67 -8.26 2.74
CA ASP A 213 16.44 -8.70 1.56
C ASP A 213 15.63 -8.56 0.27
N LEU A 214 14.32 -8.86 0.32
CA LEU A 214 13.38 -8.65 -0.78
C LEU A 214 13.20 -7.15 -1.09
N ASP A 215 12.97 -6.33 -0.06
CA ASP A 215 12.85 -4.87 -0.17
C ASP A 215 14.10 -4.21 -0.79
N GLY A 216 15.27 -4.75 -0.50
CA GLY A 216 16.55 -4.32 -1.07
C GLY A 216 16.75 -4.73 -2.52
N SER A 217 16.02 -5.75 -2.97
CA SER A 217 16.06 -6.28 -4.35
C SER A 217 14.99 -5.65 -5.25
N THR A 218 13.90 -5.13 -4.66
CA THR A 218 12.86 -4.38 -5.40
C THR A 218 13.44 -3.08 -5.95
N PRO A 219 13.20 -2.75 -7.23
CA PRO A 219 13.61 -1.47 -7.80
C PRO A 219 13.13 -0.27 -6.98
N PRO A 220 13.89 0.84 -6.98
CA PRO A 220 13.40 2.07 -6.40
C PRO A 220 12.15 2.59 -7.10
N PRO A 221 11.22 3.25 -6.37
CA PRO A 221 10.11 3.91 -7.02
C PRO A 221 10.62 4.91 -8.07
N PRO A 222 9.85 5.19 -9.14
CA PRO A 222 10.30 6.06 -10.24
C PRO A 222 10.77 7.46 -9.80
N TRP A 223 10.26 7.93 -8.67
CA TRP A 223 10.58 9.23 -8.09
C TRP A 223 11.78 9.22 -7.12
N SER A 224 12.36 8.05 -6.80
CA SER A 224 13.58 7.96 -5.97
C SER A 224 14.71 8.83 -6.50
N THR A 225 15.57 9.27 -5.58
CA THR A 225 16.64 10.22 -5.92
C THR A 225 18.03 9.64 -5.74
N SER A 226 19.04 10.27 -6.34
CA SER A 226 20.43 9.89 -6.07
C SER A 226 20.78 10.18 -4.61
N ARG A 227 21.75 9.42 -4.05
CA ARG A 227 22.23 9.63 -2.67
C ARG A 227 22.56 11.09 -2.37
N ALA A 228 23.20 11.80 -3.31
CA ALA A 228 23.57 13.21 -3.14
C ALA A 228 22.34 14.15 -3.04
N VAL A 229 21.27 13.86 -3.78
CA VAL A 229 20.01 14.62 -3.71
C VAL A 229 19.30 14.31 -2.39
N PHE A 230 19.23 13.04 -1.99
CA PHE A 230 18.68 12.63 -0.71
C PHE A 230 19.40 13.30 0.46
N GLU A 231 20.73 13.26 0.51
CA GLU A 231 21.53 13.91 1.56
C GLU A 231 21.30 15.43 1.64
N ARG A 232 21.04 16.08 0.50
CA ARG A 232 20.67 17.50 0.49
C ARG A 232 19.30 17.74 1.13
N ARG A 233 18.32 16.87 0.86
CA ARG A 233 17.00 16.91 1.50
C ARG A 233 17.09 16.61 2.99
N LEU A 234 17.86 15.59 3.37
CA LEU A 234 18.14 15.28 4.77
C LEU A 234 18.74 16.47 5.51
N ARG A 235 19.69 17.20 4.93
CA ARG A 235 20.21 18.45 5.53
C ARG A 235 19.14 19.53 5.72
N GLY A 236 18.10 19.57 4.88
CA GLY A 236 16.92 20.41 5.10
C GLY A 236 16.10 19.92 6.29
N ALA A 237 15.84 18.62 6.34
CA ALA A 237 15.10 17.95 7.41
C ALA A 237 15.74 18.22 8.79
N MET A 238 17.06 18.10 8.88
CA MET A 238 17.84 18.38 10.11
C MET A 238 17.65 19.80 10.64
N LYS A 239 17.32 20.78 9.79
CA LYS A 239 17.06 22.17 10.21
C LYS A 239 15.66 22.38 10.75
N LYS A 240 14.73 21.46 10.48
CA LYS A 240 13.35 21.48 10.96
C LYS A 240 13.19 20.83 12.34
N LEU A 241 14.22 20.12 12.80
CA LEU A 241 14.21 19.44 14.09
C LEU A 241 13.98 20.43 15.23
N THR A 242 13.25 19.97 16.24
CA THR A 242 13.09 20.63 17.52
C THR A 242 14.44 20.87 18.17
N LYS A 243 14.52 21.92 18.99
CA LYS A 243 15.77 22.25 19.68
C LYS A 243 16.32 21.08 20.50
N ARG A 244 15.45 20.31 21.17
CA ARG A 244 15.84 19.13 21.97
C ARG A 244 16.60 18.11 21.13
N VAL A 245 16.01 17.71 19.99
CA VAL A 245 16.61 16.73 19.10
C VAL A 245 17.86 17.28 18.43
N ALA A 246 17.81 18.52 17.93
CA ALA A 246 18.97 19.18 17.33
C ALA A 246 20.18 19.28 18.29
N ASP A 247 19.93 19.68 19.54
CA ASP A 247 20.97 19.77 20.58
C ASP A 247 21.54 18.38 20.91
N SER A 248 20.71 17.32 20.92
CA SER A 248 21.17 15.95 21.19
C SER A 248 22.06 15.37 20.08
N LEU A 249 21.88 15.83 18.84
CA LEU A 249 22.62 15.39 17.65
C LEU A 249 23.88 16.22 17.37
N GLU A 250 24.18 17.22 18.20
CA GLU A 250 25.39 18.02 18.06
C GLU A 250 26.65 17.15 18.20
N GLY A 251 27.42 17.04 17.12
CA GLY A 251 28.62 16.20 17.04
C GLY A 251 28.35 14.74 16.65
N ALA A 252 27.10 14.34 16.43
CA ALA A 252 26.73 13.00 16.01
C ALA A 252 27.25 12.70 14.59
N LEU A 253 27.69 11.45 14.37
CA LEU A 253 27.96 10.95 13.03
C LEU A 253 26.64 10.58 12.35
N VAL A 254 26.26 11.32 11.31
CA VAL A 254 25.08 11.02 10.49
C VAL A 254 25.48 10.14 9.32
N VAL A 255 24.90 8.94 9.25
CA VAL A 255 25.20 7.93 8.21
C VAL A 255 23.96 7.69 7.38
N VAL A 256 24.07 7.86 6.05
CA VAL A 256 22.99 7.50 5.14
C VAL A 256 23.25 6.11 4.55
N ALA A 257 22.32 5.19 4.82
CA ALA A 257 22.30 3.84 4.27
C ALA A 257 21.01 3.62 3.48
N ASN A 258 20.88 2.48 2.80
CA ASN A 258 19.64 2.14 2.11
C ASN A 258 18.63 1.51 3.07
N LEU A 259 19.05 0.48 3.79
CA LEU A 259 18.24 -0.31 4.72
C LEU A 259 19.05 -0.60 6.00
N PRO A 260 18.39 -0.91 7.13
CA PRO A 260 19.05 -1.40 8.33
C PRO A 260 19.98 -2.59 8.06
N GLY A 261 21.06 -2.65 8.84
CA GLY A 261 21.99 -3.78 8.85
C GLY A 261 21.31 -5.04 9.36
N ARG A 262 21.85 -6.21 9.00
CA ARG A 262 21.27 -7.48 9.45
C ARG A 262 21.43 -7.66 10.96
N GLU A 263 22.52 -7.12 11.50
CA GLU A 263 22.90 -7.17 12.90
C GLU A 263 21.88 -6.43 13.76
N VAL A 264 21.52 -5.20 13.38
CA VAL A 264 20.53 -4.42 14.14
C VAL A 264 19.13 -5.03 14.05
N ILE A 265 18.76 -5.66 12.93
CA ILE A 265 17.49 -6.39 12.82
C ILE A 265 17.48 -7.62 13.76
N ALA A 266 18.62 -8.31 13.88
CA ALA A 266 18.76 -9.41 14.84
C ALA A 266 18.69 -8.94 16.31
N GLU A 267 18.97 -7.66 16.56
CA GLU A 267 18.81 -7.01 17.88
C GLU A 267 17.37 -6.48 18.11
N GLY A 268 16.46 -6.64 17.13
CA GLY A 268 15.06 -6.25 17.24
C GLY A 268 14.72 -4.92 16.58
N VAL A 269 15.63 -4.34 15.79
CA VAL A 269 15.30 -3.14 14.99
C VAL A 269 14.41 -3.53 13.82
N ASP A 270 13.30 -2.83 13.68
CA ASP A 270 12.37 -2.97 12.55
C ASP A 270 13.13 -2.74 11.21
N PRO A 271 13.06 -3.69 10.25
CA PRO A 271 13.72 -3.56 8.94
C PRO A 271 13.26 -2.35 8.11
N ARG A 272 12.09 -1.79 8.41
CA ARG A 272 11.47 -0.65 7.72
C ARG A 272 11.59 0.66 8.48
N LEU A 273 12.31 0.68 9.60
CA LEU A 273 12.63 1.89 10.35
C LEU A 273 13.34 2.93 9.46
N CYS A 274 12.91 4.19 9.48
CA CYS A 274 13.48 5.26 8.65
C CYS A 274 14.77 5.86 9.21
N ALA A 275 14.89 5.95 10.53
CA ALA A 275 16.05 6.49 11.22
C ALA A 275 16.31 5.69 12.49
N LEU A 276 17.59 5.48 12.84
CA LEU A 276 18.00 4.77 14.06
C LEU A 276 19.01 5.63 14.82
N ALA A 277 18.70 5.95 16.08
CA ALA A 277 19.61 6.62 16.98
C ALA A 277 20.43 5.56 17.73
N ASP A 278 21.76 5.66 17.66
CA ASP A 278 22.69 4.71 18.25
C ASP A 278 23.73 5.45 19.10
N ASP A 279 24.29 4.73 20.09
CA ASP A 279 25.23 5.24 21.08
C ASP A 279 24.68 6.45 21.85
N VAL A 280 23.47 6.32 22.39
CA VAL A 280 22.81 7.37 23.18
C VAL A 280 23.30 7.34 24.62
N ARG A 281 23.93 8.43 25.07
CA ARG A 281 24.49 8.57 26.43
C ARG A 281 24.40 10.01 26.90
N ASP A 282 24.05 10.22 28.16
CA ASP A 282 23.98 11.55 28.79
C ASP A 282 23.16 12.58 27.97
N GLY A 283 22.07 12.12 27.35
CA GLY A 283 21.20 12.94 26.51
C GLY A 283 21.79 13.35 25.16
N LYS A 284 22.87 12.70 24.72
CA LYS A 284 23.54 12.92 23.43
C LYS A 284 23.50 11.65 22.59
N VAL A 285 23.34 11.81 21.28
CA VAL A 285 23.35 10.73 20.29
C VAL A 285 24.72 10.68 19.62
N GLY A 286 25.41 9.54 19.69
CA GLY A 286 26.71 9.39 19.04
C GLY A 286 26.61 9.18 17.52
N ARG A 287 25.62 8.40 17.07
CA ARG A 287 25.41 8.05 15.66
C ARG A 287 23.93 8.11 15.30
N LEU A 288 23.62 8.67 14.13
CA LEU A 288 22.27 8.67 13.55
C LEU A 288 22.33 8.00 12.17
N PHE A 289 21.68 6.87 12.02
CA PHE A 289 21.47 6.25 10.71
C PHE A 289 20.17 6.76 10.10
N VAL A 290 20.19 7.08 8.81
CA VAL A 290 18.99 7.42 8.04
C VAL A 290 18.92 6.51 6.81
N TYR A 291 17.82 5.78 6.67
CA TYR A 291 17.64 4.72 5.69
C TYR A 291 16.83 5.23 4.49
N GLN A 292 17.52 5.56 3.41
CA GLN A 292 16.93 6.20 2.24
C GLN A 292 15.77 5.39 1.65
N ARG A 293 15.89 4.07 1.52
CA ARG A 293 14.82 3.24 0.93
C ARG A 293 13.57 3.24 1.79
N ASN A 294 13.73 3.28 3.11
CA ASN A 294 12.61 3.34 4.04
C ASN A 294 11.96 4.72 4.03
N CYS A 295 12.75 5.80 3.95
CA CYS A 295 12.23 7.15 3.77
C CYS A 295 11.49 7.32 2.43
N GLU A 296 11.99 6.69 1.36
CA GLU A 296 11.32 6.64 0.06
C GLU A 296 10.03 5.80 0.12
N ARG A 297 10.02 4.66 0.81
CA ARG A 297 8.77 3.91 0.99
C ARG A 297 7.70 4.74 1.72
N MET A 298 8.10 5.48 2.75
CA MET A 298 7.18 6.27 3.58
C MET A 298 6.73 7.58 2.95
N GLY A 299 7.63 8.30 2.27
CA GLY A 299 7.38 9.68 1.85
C GLY A 299 6.51 9.81 0.59
N GLY A 300 6.42 8.78 -0.25
CA GLY A 300 5.58 8.78 -1.46
C GLY A 300 5.96 9.77 -2.57
N SER A 301 6.82 10.76 -2.31
CA SER A 301 7.29 11.76 -3.27
C SER A 301 8.61 12.41 -2.85
N VAL A 302 9.27 13.08 -3.80
CA VAL A 302 10.49 13.87 -3.53
C VAL A 302 10.22 15.08 -2.65
N ASP A 303 9.03 15.67 -2.75
CA ASP A 303 8.67 16.89 -2.03
C ASP A 303 8.38 16.62 -0.55
N ALA A 304 7.73 15.48 -0.25
CA ALA A 304 7.48 15.05 1.13
C ALA A 304 8.73 14.48 1.84
N MET A 305 9.82 14.21 1.10
CA MET A 305 11.02 13.55 1.63
C MET A 305 11.62 14.26 2.84
N GLU A 306 11.65 15.60 2.80
CA GLU A 306 12.26 16.39 3.86
C GLU A 306 11.47 16.30 5.17
N ASP A 307 10.14 16.38 5.10
CA ASP A 307 9.26 16.26 6.26
C ASP A 307 9.26 14.82 6.80
N THR A 308 9.22 13.83 5.89
CA THR A 308 9.30 12.40 6.24
C THR A 308 10.57 12.08 7.05
N CYS A 309 11.73 12.59 6.60
CA CYS A 309 12.98 12.40 7.34
C CYS A 309 12.96 13.11 8.70
N ALA A 310 12.44 14.34 8.76
CA ALA A 310 12.40 15.11 10.00
C ALA A 310 11.54 14.43 11.05
N GLU A 311 10.33 14.00 10.68
CA GLU A 311 9.40 13.29 11.56
C GLU A 311 9.97 11.96 12.05
N ALA A 312 10.61 11.19 11.14
CA ALA A 312 11.26 9.95 11.51
C ALA A 312 12.38 10.14 12.53
N ILE A 313 13.24 11.16 12.31
CA ILE A 313 14.36 11.48 13.21
C ILE A 313 13.83 11.99 14.55
N GLU A 314 12.82 12.86 14.55
CA GLU A 314 12.18 13.35 15.78
C GLU A 314 11.65 12.19 16.61
N ARG A 315 10.86 11.30 16.00
CA ARG A 315 10.27 10.17 16.72
C ARG A 315 11.34 9.27 17.31
N GLU A 316 12.32 8.88 16.50
CA GLU A 316 13.38 7.97 16.90
C GLU A 316 14.25 8.56 18.01
N VAL A 317 14.76 9.77 17.81
CA VAL A 317 15.70 10.38 18.76
C VAL A 317 15.00 10.68 20.09
N ASN A 318 13.76 11.18 20.06
CA ASN A 318 13.02 11.38 21.31
C ASN A 318 12.79 10.05 22.05
N ALA A 319 12.38 8.99 21.35
CA ALA A 319 12.19 7.67 21.95
C ALA A 319 13.49 7.13 22.57
N ALA A 320 14.61 7.27 21.87
CA ALA A 320 15.91 6.82 22.37
C ALA A 320 16.38 7.64 23.59
N LEU A 321 16.17 8.97 23.58
CA LEU A 321 16.49 9.83 24.72
C LEU A 321 15.61 9.57 25.94
N ASP A 322 14.34 9.19 25.74
CA ASP A 322 13.41 8.88 26.82
C ASP A 322 13.68 7.50 27.45
N ALA A 323 14.41 6.62 26.75
CA ALA A 323 14.79 5.28 27.20
C ALA A 323 16.09 5.24 28.03
N THR A 324 16.89 6.31 28.04
CA THR A 324 18.18 6.41 28.75
C THR A 324 18.12 7.31 29.98
#